data_AF-A0A5C5R4I6-F1
#
_entry.id   AF-A0A5C5R4I6-F1
#
_cell.length_a   1.000
_cell.length_b   1.000
_cell.length_c   1.000
_cell.angle_alpha   90.00
_cell.angle_beta   90.00
_cell.angle_gamma   90.00
#
_symmetry.space_group_name_H-M   'P 1'
#
loop_
_entity.id
_entity.type
_entity.pdbx_description
1 polymer ?
#
loop_
_entity_poly.entity_id
_entity_poly.type
_entity_poly.pdbx_seq_one_letter_code
_entity_poly.pdbx_strand_id
1 'polypeptide(L)'
;SDRPVLLVLTLTGLVAFFSAFMNDVGALALIMPVALQVSQRYNIPTSKLLMPMAFASLLGGTATLIGTPPNMIIAQYRETVDPAAGAFAMFDFLPVGIVVVIVGLLYISFIGWRLIPIRDTENNSRLFETDDYLLEAKILPNNKFIGKTIAELEKVTEDHVNVVTLLRGARRLLSPSKEEILRENDVLLIEGQPEDLKQ
;
A
#
# COMPACT_ATOMS: atom_id res chain seq x y z
N SER A 1 1.74 29.41 1.24
CA SER A 1 3.19 29.29 0.96
C SER A 1 3.61 27.85 1.24
N ASP A 2 3.12 26.91 0.44
CA ASP A 2 3.28 25.49 0.71
C ASP A 2 4.65 25.05 0.22
N ARG A 3 5.56 24.76 1.15
CA ARG A 3 6.87 24.20 0.82
C ARG A 3 6.74 22.68 0.83
N PRO A 4 6.58 21.99 -0.31
CA PRO A 4 6.49 20.52 -0.37
C PRO A 4 7.67 19.84 0.33
N VAL A 5 8.83 20.50 0.38
CA VAL A 5 10.02 20.10 1.15
C VAL A 5 9.72 19.94 2.64
N LEU A 6 8.97 20.86 3.26
CA LEU A 6 8.66 20.80 4.69
C LEU A 6 7.75 19.61 4.99
N LEU A 7 6.79 19.33 4.09
CA LEU A 7 5.86 18.23 4.22
C LEU A 7 6.55 16.87 4.07
N VAL A 8 7.45 16.74 3.08
CA VAL A 8 8.27 15.55 2.91
C VAL A 8 9.18 15.37 4.12
N LEU A 9 9.81 16.43 4.62
CA LEU A 9 10.72 16.37 5.76
C LEU A 9 10.00 15.97 7.05
N THR A 10 8.78 16.48 7.31
CA THR A 10 8.02 16.10 8.51
C THR A 10 7.57 14.64 8.46
N LEU A 11 7.02 14.18 7.33
CA LEU A 11 6.62 12.79 7.17
C LEU A 11 7.80 11.82 7.23
N THR A 12 8.88 12.12 6.51
CA THR A 12 10.09 11.28 6.51
C THR A 12 10.78 11.28 7.87
N GLY A 13 10.84 12.41 8.56
CA GLY A 13 11.38 12.51 9.92
C GLY A 13 10.59 11.68 10.92
N LEU A 14 9.26 11.71 10.87
CA LEU A 14 8.41 10.87 11.71
C LEU A 14 8.64 9.38 11.44
N VAL A 15 8.67 8.99 10.17
CA VAL A 15 8.90 7.59 9.79
C VAL A 15 10.28 7.12 10.25
N ALA A 16 11.33 7.90 10.02
CA ALA A 16 12.69 7.57 10.45
C ALA A 16 12.78 7.45 11.98
N PHE A 17 12.11 8.34 12.72
CA PHE A 17 12.05 8.27 14.17
C PHE A 17 11.37 6.98 14.65
N PHE A 18 10.20 6.63 14.11
CA PHE A 18 9.53 5.39 14.48
C PHE A 18 10.35 4.16 14.09
N SER A 19 10.95 4.13 12.88
CA SER A 19 11.81 3.03 12.41
C SER A 19 13.05 2.81 13.28
N ALA A 20 13.52 3.83 14.01
CA ALA A 20 14.59 3.64 14.99
C ALA A 20 14.16 2.73 16.16
N PHE A 21 12.86 2.54 16.40
CA PHE A 21 12.37 1.74 17.53
C PHE A 21 11.54 0.51 17.10
N MET A 22 11.25 0.36 15.81
CA MET A 22 10.46 -0.77 15.28
C MET A 22 10.92 -1.13 13.86
N ASN A 23 10.30 -2.12 13.24
CA ASN A 23 10.67 -2.52 11.87
C ASN A 23 10.24 -1.47 10.82
N ASP A 24 10.95 -1.45 9.69
CA ASP A 24 10.75 -0.48 8.61
C ASP A 24 9.34 -0.51 8.00
N VAL A 25 8.73 -1.69 7.96
CA VAL A 25 7.39 -1.91 7.40
C VAL A 25 6.31 -1.33 8.31
N GLY A 26 6.41 -1.58 9.61
CA GLY A 26 5.46 -1.10 10.63
C GLY A 26 5.51 0.40 10.77
N ALA A 27 6.71 0.99 10.80
CA ALA A 27 6.89 2.44 10.83
C ALA A 27 6.23 3.12 9.61
N LEU A 28 6.43 2.56 8.40
CA LEU A 28 5.80 3.07 7.19
C LEU A 28 4.27 2.91 7.23
N ALA A 29 3.78 1.75 7.66
CA ALA A 29 2.34 1.46 7.73
C ALA A 29 1.60 2.40 8.69
N LEU A 30 2.22 2.81 9.79
CA LEU A 30 1.64 3.77 10.73
C LEU A 30 1.44 5.17 10.13
N ILE A 31 2.34 5.60 9.25
CA ILE A 31 2.34 6.96 8.67
C ILE A 31 1.66 7.01 7.29
N MET A 32 1.56 5.88 6.59
CA MET A 32 0.95 5.79 5.26
C MET A 32 -0.45 6.41 5.15
N PRO A 33 -1.40 6.19 6.09
CA PRO A 33 -2.73 6.79 6.00
C PRO A 33 -2.68 8.33 6.03
N VAL A 34 -1.78 8.89 6.84
CA VAL A 34 -1.59 10.35 6.92
C VAL A 34 -1.02 10.87 5.61
N ALA A 35 -0.04 10.18 5.03
CA ALA A 35 0.55 10.55 3.75
C ALA A 35 -0.47 10.51 2.59
N LEU A 36 -1.40 9.55 2.60
CA LEU A 36 -2.47 9.48 1.61
C LEU A 36 -3.47 10.63 1.76
N GLN A 37 -3.92 10.92 2.99
CA GLN A 37 -4.82 12.05 3.24
C GLN A 37 -4.19 13.37 2.79
N VAL A 38 -2.89 13.54 3.04
CA VAL A 38 -2.13 14.71 2.59
C VAL A 38 -1.99 14.75 1.07
N SER A 39 -1.69 13.61 0.43
CA SER A 39 -1.64 13.47 -1.02
C SER A 39 -2.95 13.92 -1.67
N GLN A 40 -4.09 13.47 -1.14
CA GLN A 40 -5.42 13.85 -1.63
C GLN A 40 -5.73 15.34 -1.38
N ARG A 41 -5.50 15.83 -0.15
CA ARG A 41 -5.81 17.21 0.23
C ARG A 41 -5.04 18.25 -0.57
N TYR A 42 -3.80 17.96 -0.91
CA TYR A 42 -2.91 18.88 -1.65
C TYR A 42 -2.75 18.50 -3.13
N ASN A 43 -3.49 17.50 -3.62
CA ASN A 43 -3.38 16.95 -4.98
C ASN A 43 -1.92 16.65 -5.39
N ILE A 44 -1.14 16.10 -4.47
CA ILE A 44 0.26 15.70 -4.69
C ILE A 44 0.25 14.21 -5.05
N PRO A 45 0.94 13.77 -6.12
CA PRO A 45 1.05 12.36 -6.44
C PRO A 45 1.57 11.56 -5.25
N THR A 46 0.85 10.51 -4.85
CA THR A 46 1.14 9.69 -3.66
C THR A 46 2.56 9.13 -3.67
N SER A 47 3.07 8.76 -4.85
CA SER A 47 4.44 8.30 -5.07
C SER A 47 5.50 9.30 -4.56
N LYS A 48 5.24 10.61 -4.64
CA LYS A 48 6.13 11.66 -4.13
C LYS A 48 6.16 11.78 -2.60
N LEU A 49 5.27 11.10 -1.88
CA LEU A 49 5.26 11.07 -0.41
C LEU A 49 5.67 9.69 0.12
N LEU A 50 5.09 8.61 -0.43
CA LEU A 50 5.35 7.26 0.06
C LEU A 50 6.78 6.79 -0.22
N MET A 51 7.34 7.11 -1.39
CA MET A 51 8.68 6.63 -1.73
C MET A 51 9.79 7.31 -0.89
N PRO A 52 9.76 8.64 -0.65
CA PRO A 52 10.63 9.27 0.35
C PRO A 52 10.49 8.65 1.74
N MET A 53 9.27 8.38 2.19
CA MET A 53 9.01 7.76 3.49
C MET A 53 9.60 6.35 3.58
N ALA A 54 9.52 5.55 2.52
CA ALA A 54 10.12 4.22 2.47
C ALA A 54 11.66 4.26 2.57
N PHE A 55 12.31 5.27 1.97
CA PHE A 55 13.75 5.47 2.19
C PHE A 55 14.05 5.95 3.61
N ALA A 56 13.19 6.80 4.16
CA ALA A 56 13.35 7.29 5.51
C ALA A 56 13.19 6.20 6.58
N SER A 57 12.29 5.22 6.38
CA SER A 57 12.17 4.07 7.29
C SER A 57 13.46 3.26 7.30
N LEU A 58 13.97 2.90 6.11
CA LEU A 58 15.25 2.19 5.98
C LEU A 58 16.40 2.92 6.68
N LEU A 59 16.50 4.25 6.53
CA LEU A 59 17.52 5.05 7.21
C LEU A 59 17.34 5.01 8.73
N GLY A 60 16.12 5.20 9.22
CA GLY A 60 15.80 5.16 10.65
C GLY A 60 16.19 3.83 11.30
N GLY A 61 15.92 2.71 10.63
CA GLY A 61 16.24 1.37 11.12
C GLY A 61 17.75 1.11 11.26
N THR A 62 18.60 1.87 10.55
CA THR A 62 20.07 1.73 10.69
C THR A 62 20.61 2.31 12.00
N ALA A 63 19.85 3.17 12.68
CA ALA A 63 20.34 3.90 13.86
C ALA A 63 20.34 3.07 15.15
N THR A 64 19.61 1.95 15.19
CA THR A 64 19.51 1.10 16.37
C THR A 64 19.69 -0.37 16.04
N LEU A 65 19.92 -1.16 17.09
CA LEU A 65 20.06 -2.60 16.98
C LEU A 65 18.79 -3.30 16.46
N ILE A 66 17.61 -2.85 16.90
CA ILE A 66 16.31 -3.49 16.62
C ILE A 66 15.80 -3.14 15.22
N GLY A 67 16.20 -1.98 14.70
CA GLY A 67 15.63 -1.43 13.47
C GLY A 67 15.82 -2.30 12.24
N THR A 68 16.92 -3.05 12.12
CA THR A 68 17.17 -3.93 10.95
C THR A 68 17.81 -5.28 11.30
N PRO A 69 17.46 -6.36 10.57
CA PRO A 69 18.06 -7.68 10.77
C PRO A 69 19.60 -7.73 10.68
N PRO A 70 20.27 -7.02 9.75
CA PRO A 70 21.73 -7.00 9.69
C PRO A 70 22.39 -6.49 10.98
N ASN A 71 21.83 -5.45 11.62
CA ASN A 71 22.34 -4.92 12.89
C ASN A 71 22.21 -5.96 14.02
N MET A 72 21.11 -6.71 14.06
CA MET A 72 20.94 -7.80 15.01
C MET A 72 21.95 -8.93 14.78
N ILE A 73 22.15 -9.34 13.53
CA ILE A 73 23.08 -10.41 13.17
C ILE A 73 24.52 -10.04 13.55
N ILE A 74 24.97 -8.82 13.25
CA ILE A 74 26.35 -8.41 13.58
C ILE A 74 26.57 -8.30 15.09
N ALA A 75 25.56 -7.90 15.86
CA ALA A 75 25.63 -7.83 17.32
C ALA A 75 25.78 -9.20 17.97
N GLN A 76 25.03 -10.19 17.49
CA GLN A 76 25.16 -11.58 17.92
C GLN A 76 26.53 -12.16 17.49
N TYR A 77 26.97 -11.84 16.27
CA TYR A 77 28.25 -12.32 15.76
C TYR A 77 29.46 -11.76 16.52
N ARG A 78 29.42 -10.50 16.97
CA ARG A 78 30.51 -9.90 17.77
C ARG A 78 30.80 -10.69 19.03
N GLU A 79 29.77 -11.14 19.74
CA GLU A 79 29.93 -11.95 20.94
C GLU A 79 30.65 -13.28 20.66
N THR A 80 30.48 -13.84 19.46
CA THR A 80 31.19 -15.07 19.04
C THR A 80 32.66 -14.85 18.69
N VAL A 81 33.03 -13.66 18.22
CA VAL A 81 34.40 -13.35 17.76
C VAL A 81 35.25 -12.74 18.88
N ASP A 82 34.63 -11.91 19.72
CA ASP A 82 35.28 -11.25 20.86
C ASP A 82 34.39 -11.35 22.12
N PRO A 83 34.46 -12.48 22.84
CA PRO A 83 33.66 -12.69 24.05
C PRO A 83 33.96 -11.69 25.17
N ALA A 84 35.15 -11.08 25.18
CA ALA A 84 35.54 -10.08 26.19
C ALA A 84 34.88 -8.72 25.92
N ALA A 85 34.59 -8.40 24.66
CA ALA A 85 33.94 -7.16 24.26
C ALA A 85 32.39 -7.23 24.30
N GLY A 86 31.82 -8.43 24.30
CA GLY A 86 30.37 -8.69 24.40
C GLY A 86 29.56 -8.26 23.16
N ALA A 87 28.25 -8.53 23.18
CA ALA A 87 27.33 -8.09 22.12
C ALA A 87 27.22 -6.56 22.04
N PHE A 88 26.88 -6.01 20.87
CA PHE A 88 26.56 -4.59 20.76
C PHE A 88 25.28 -4.26 21.54
N ALA A 89 25.30 -3.15 22.27
CA ALA A 89 24.14 -2.58 22.94
C ALA A 89 23.22 -1.87 21.95
N MET A 90 22.00 -1.54 22.39
CA MET A 90 20.95 -0.98 21.53
C MET A 90 21.36 0.31 20.79
N PHE A 91 22.19 1.14 21.43
CA PHE A 91 22.58 2.46 20.94
C PHE A 91 24.04 2.53 20.43
N ASP A 92 24.75 1.41 20.32
CA ASP A 92 26.14 1.42 19.82
C ASP A 92 26.24 1.88 18.37
N PHE A 93 25.18 1.67 17.58
CA PHE A 93 25.05 2.15 16.20
C PHE A 93 24.61 3.61 16.11
N LEU A 94 24.09 4.20 17.19
CA LEU A 94 23.45 5.51 17.19
C LEU A 94 24.36 6.65 16.71
N PRO A 95 25.66 6.73 17.09
CA PRO A 95 26.54 7.82 16.65
C PRO A 95 26.71 7.87 15.13
N VAL A 96 26.87 6.70 14.50
CA VAL A 96 26.99 6.60 13.03
C VAL A 96 25.61 6.75 12.39
N GLY A 97 24.60 6.11 12.97
CA GLY A 97 23.22 6.13 12.49
C GLY A 97 22.62 7.53 12.44
N ILE A 98 22.83 8.36 13.46
CA ILE A 98 22.36 9.76 13.46
C ILE A 98 22.93 10.55 12.29
N VAL A 99 24.21 10.38 11.98
CA VAL A 99 24.85 11.08 10.85
C VAL A 99 24.24 10.61 9.53
N VAL A 100 24.08 9.29 9.36
CA VAL A 100 23.47 8.70 8.16
C VAL A 100 22.01 9.15 7.99
N VAL A 101 21.22 9.14 9.06
CA VAL A 101 19.83 9.58 9.06
C VAL A 101 19.73 11.06 8.72
N ILE A 102 20.52 11.93 9.35
CA ILE A 102 20.49 13.38 9.08
C ILE A 102 20.86 13.65 7.62
N VAL A 103 21.98 13.11 7.13
CA VAL A 103 22.43 13.32 5.76
C VAL A 103 21.41 12.76 4.76
N GLY A 104 20.86 11.57 5.03
CA GLY A 104 19.86 10.93 4.18
C GLY A 104 18.54 11.70 4.15
N LEU A 105 18.03 12.17 5.29
CA LEU A 105 16.81 12.98 5.36
C LEU A 105 16.98 14.32 4.63
N LEU A 106 18.13 14.98 4.77
CA LEU A 106 18.45 16.18 4.00
C LEU A 106 18.46 15.85 2.50
N TYR A 107 19.16 14.81 2.08
CA TYR A 107 19.19 14.41 0.68
C TYR A 107 17.79 14.13 0.12
N ILE A 108 16.98 13.32 0.82
CA ILE A 108 15.62 12.97 0.41
C ILE A 108 14.73 14.21 0.30
N SER A 109 14.79 15.10 1.31
CA SER A 109 13.94 16.29 1.39
C SER A 109 14.32 17.38 0.39
N PHE A 110 15.60 17.51 0.04
CA PHE A 110 16.07 18.56 -0.88
C PHE A 110 16.19 18.08 -2.33
N ILE A 111 16.68 16.87 -2.55
CA ILE A 111 17.04 16.34 -3.88
C ILE A 111 16.17 15.13 -4.24
N GLY A 112 16.09 14.14 -3.34
CA GLY A 112 15.52 12.83 -3.62
C GLY A 112 14.08 12.88 -4.11
N TRP A 113 13.21 13.68 -3.48
CA TRP A 113 11.81 13.82 -3.88
C TRP A 113 11.61 14.36 -5.31
N ARG A 114 12.58 15.08 -5.88
CA ARG A 114 12.52 15.63 -7.24
C ARG A 114 12.86 14.60 -8.31
N LEU A 115 13.59 13.54 -7.96
CA LEU A 115 14.01 12.46 -8.87
C LEU A 115 12.95 11.36 -9.01
N ILE A 116 11.87 11.45 -8.24
CA ILE A 116 10.86 10.38 -8.16
C ILE A 116 9.97 10.42 -9.40
N PRO A 117 9.92 9.34 -10.19
CA PRO A 117 9.04 9.26 -11.32
C PRO A 117 7.59 9.31 -10.84
N ILE A 118 6.81 10.18 -11.47
CA ILE A 118 5.37 10.26 -11.22
C ILE A 118 4.77 9.05 -11.93
N ARG A 119 4.34 8.07 -11.16
CA ARG A 119 3.39 7.06 -11.62
C ARG A 119 2.02 7.62 -11.32
N ASP A 120 1.22 7.83 -12.35
CA ASP A 120 -0.21 8.07 -12.20
C ASP A 120 -0.83 6.77 -11.70
N THR A 121 -0.86 6.59 -10.38
CA THR A 121 -1.81 5.67 -9.77
C THR A 121 -3.16 6.36 -9.81
N GLU A 122 -3.86 6.22 -10.94
CA GLU A 122 -5.30 6.46 -10.97
C GLU A 122 -5.93 5.62 -9.84
N ASN A 123 -6.62 6.28 -8.91
CA ASN A 123 -7.34 5.69 -7.75
C ASN A 123 -6.54 5.31 -6.48
N ASN A 124 -5.61 6.15 -6.00
CA ASN A 124 -5.05 5.99 -4.64
C ASN A 124 -6.06 6.24 -3.48
N SER A 125 -7.28 6.70 -3.77
CA SER A 125 -8.37 6.77 -2.76
C SER A 125 -8.85 5.40 -2.32
N ARG A 126 -8.62 4.35 -3.12
CA ARG A 126 -9.10 2.98 -2.86
C ARG A 126 -8.16 2.11 -2.03
N LEU A 127 -6.93 2.55 -1.74
CA LEU A 127 -5.95 1.72 -1.02
C LEU A 127 -6.30 1.45 0.47
N PHE A 128 -7.26 2.19 1.02
CA PHE A 128 -7.71 2.08 2.42
C PHE A 128 -9.24 2.11 2.57
N GLU A 129 -9.99 2.21 1.46
CA GLU A 129 -11.39 1.83 1.47
C GLU A 129 -11.39 0.29 1.45
N THR A 130 -12.00 -0.34 2.45
CA THR A 130 -12.17 -1.79 2.55
C THR A 130 -12.54 -2.34 1.17
N ASP A 131 -11.62 -3.09 0.56
CA ASP A 131 -11.69 -3.48 -0.85
C ASP A 131 -13.10 -3.96 -1.21
N ASP A 132 -13.74 -3.30 -2.17
CA ASP A 132 -14.75 -3.98 -2.97
C ASP A 132 -14.02 -5.09 -3.72
N TYR A 133 -14.27 -6.34 -3.33
CA TYR A 133 -13.53 -7.46 -3.88
C TYR A 133 -13.96 -7.68 -5.33
N LEU A 134 -12.97 -7.81 -6.23
CA LEU A 134 -13.22 -8.31 -7.58
C LEU A 134 -13.39 -9.83 -7.51
N LEU A 135 -14.62 -10.29 -7.67
CA LEU A 135 -15.02 -11.68 -7.54
C LEU A 135 -15.51 -12.21 -8.89
N GLU A 136 -15.12 -13.45 -9.19
CA GLU A 136 -15.52 -14.15 -10.41
C GLU A 136 -16.72 -15.04 -10.10
N ALA A 137 -17.88 -14.73 -10.68
CA ALA A 137 -19.11 -15.49 -10.52
C ALA A 137 -19.51 -16.12 -11.85
N LYS A 138 -19.59 -17.46 -11.90
CA LYS A 138 -20.04 -18.20 -13.08
C LYS A 138 -21.53 -18.51 -12.99
N ILE A 139 -22.28 -18.22 -14.05
CA ILE A 139 -23.68 -18.61 -14.18
C ILE A 139 -23.75 -20.09 -14.55
N LEU A 140 -24.09 -20.91 -13.54
CA LEU A 140 -24.25 -22.35 -13.70
C LEU A 140 -25.52 -22.71 -14.49
N PRO A 141 -25.57 -23.92 -15.08
CA PRO A 141 -26.80 -24.45 -15.67
C PRO A 141 -27.93 -24.47 -14.63
N ASN A 142 -29.15 -24.10 -15.02
CA ASN A 142 -30.33 -24.02 -14.15
C ASN A 142 -30.31 -22.89 -13.08
N ASN A 143 -29.49 -21.85 -13.27
CA ASN A 143 -29.46 -20.67 -12.41
C ASN A 143 -30.66 -19.73 -12.68
N LYS A 144 -31.22 -19.12 -11.62
CA LYS A 144 -32.39 -18.22 -11.66
C LYS A 144 -32.16 -16.91 -12.43
N PHE A 145 -30.92 -16.55 -12.70
CA PHE A 145 -30.54 -15.34 -13.43
C PHE A 145 -30.36 -15.56 -14.93
N ILE A 146 -30.50 -16.80 -15.43
CA ILE A 146 -30.49 -17.06 -16.87
C ILE A 146 -31.69 -16.35 -17.52
N GLY A 147 -31.42 -15.52 -18.53
CA GLY A 147 -32.45 -14.74 -19.24
C GLY A 147 -32.80 -13.41 -18.59
N LYS A 148 -32.23 -13.07 -17.43
CA LYS A 148 -32.38 -11.75 -16.79
C LYS A 148 -31.34 -10.75 -17.30
N THR A 149 -31.65 -9.47 -17.14
CA THR A 149 -30.71 -8.39 -17.46
C THR A 149 -29.72 -8.14 -16.32
N ILE A 150 -28.57 -7.56 -16.62
CA ILE A 150 -27.60 -7.12 -15.59
C ILE A 150 -28.26 -6.15 -14.60
N ALA A 151 -29.12 -5.23 -15.08
CA ALA A 151 -29.89 -4.32 -14.23
C ALA A 151 -30.74 -5.04 -13.19
N GLU A 152 -31.33 -6.18 -13.55
CA GLU A 152 -32.13 -6.99 -12.62
C GLU A 152 -31.26 -7.71 -11.61
N LEU A 153 -30.06 -8.14 -11.99
CA LEU A 153 -29.10 -8.75 -11.07
C LEU A 153 -28.64 -7.73 -10.02
N GLU A 154 -28.20 -6.54 -10.45
CA GLU A 154 -27.76 -5.45 -9.56
C GLU A 154 -28.88 -5.04 -8.58
N LYS A 155 -30.13 -4.96 -9.05
CA LYS A 155 -31.29 -4.65 -8.20
C LYS A 155 -31.61 -5.73 -7.17
N VAL A 156 -31.44 -7.01 -7.51
CA VAL A 156 -31.68 -8.11 -6.55
C VAL A 156 -30.65 -8.08 -5.44
N THR A 157 -29.45 -7.61 -5.74
CA THR A 157 -28.36 -7.42 -4.78
C THR A 157 -28.37 -6.03 -4.11
N GLU A 158 -29.47 -5.27 -4.19
CA GLU A 158 -29.61 -3.91 -3.64
C GLU A 158 -28.46 -2.96 -4.03
N ASP A 159 -27.94 -3.09 -5.26
CA ASP A 159 -26.78 -2.35 -5.79
C ASP A 159 -25.46 -2.57 -5.01
N HIS A 160 -25.35 -3.61 -4.16
CA HIS A 160 -24.10 -4.01 -3.49
C HIS A 160 -23.10 -4.72 -4.42
N VAL A 161 -23.53 -5.09 -5.62
CA VAL A 161 -22.80 -5.91 -6.57
C VAL A 161 -22.83 -5.19 -7.90
N ASN A 162 -21.66 -4.78 -8.39
CA ASN A 162 -21.51 -4.08 -9.67
C ASN A 162 -20.78 -4.97 -10.69
N VAL A 163 -21.36 -5.17 -11.88
CA VAL A 163 -20.76 -6.03 -12.92
C VAL A 163 -19.75 -5.23 -13.75
N VAL A 164 -18.46 -5.45 -13.49
CA VAL A 164 -17.36 -4.77 -14.17
C VAL A 164 -17.06 -5.39 -15.53
N THR A 165 -17.14 -6.71 -15.64
CA THR A 165 -16.83 -7.43 -16.89
C THR A 165 -17.72 -8.66 -17.06
N LEU A 166 -18.18 -8.88 -18.28
CA LEU A 166 -18.86 -10.12 -18.69
C LEU A 166 -17.99 -10.90 -19.68
N LEU A 167 -17.69 -12.15 -19.34
CA LEU A 167 -16.96 -13.11 -20.17
C LEU A 167 -17.95 -14.15 -20.71
N ARG A 168 -18.07 -14.22 -22.04
CA ARG A 168 -18.94 -15.16 -22.75
C ARG A 168 -18.11 -15.94 -23.78
N GLY A 169 -17.66 -17.12 -23.40
CA GLY A 169 -16.71 -17.90 -24.21
C GLY A 169 -15.42 -17.13 -24.46
N ALA A 170 -15.10 -16.84 -25.73
CA ALA A 170 -13.92 -16.05 -26.09
C ALA A 170 -14.17 -14.52 -26.09
N ARG A 171 -15.41 -14.06 -25.90
CA ARG A 171 -15.75 -12.64 -25.91
C ARG A 171 -15.68 -12.06 -24.51
N ARG A 172 -14.93 -10.96 -24.35
CA ARG A 172 -14.88 -10.15 -23.14
C ARG A 172 -15.58 -8.82 -23.37
N LEU A 173 -16.63 -8.54 -22.61
CA LEU A 173 -17.33 -7.26 -22.59
C LEU A 173 -16.91 -6.50 -21.34
N LEU A 174 -16.16 -5.41 -21.53
CA LEU A 174 -15.80 -4.47 -20.48
C LEU A 174 -16.97 -3.51 -20.28
N SER A 175 -17.39 -3.30 -19.03
CA SER A 175 -18.53 -2.43 -18.68
C SER A 175 -19.77 -2.75 -19.54
N PRO A 176 -20.31 -3.99 -19.43
CA PRO A 176 -21.46 -4.41 -20.22
C PRO A 176 -22.67 -3.48 -19.98
N SER A 177 -23.53 -3.34 -21.00
CA SER A 177 -24.77 -2.59 -20.84
C SER A 177 -25.63 -3.22 -19.74
N LYS A 178 -26.33 -2.40 -18.95
CA LYS A 178 -27.29 -2.87 -17.94
C LYS A 178 -28.43 -3.70 -18.55
N GLU A 179 -28.68 -3.56 -19.84
CA GLU A 179 -29.68 -4.30 -20.61
C GLU A 179 -29.15 -5.64 -21.16
N GLU A 180 -27.87 -5.95 -21.00
CA GLU A 180 -27.29 -7.20 -21.49
C GLU A 180 -27.93 -8.39 -20.76
N ILE A 181 -28.37 -9.38 -21.54
CA ILE A 181 -29.05 -10.56 -21.03
C ILE A 181 -28.03 -11.62 -20.65
N LEU A 182 -28.13 -12.12 -19.42
CA LEU A 182 -27.28 -13.16 -18.86
C LEU A 182 -27.62 -14.54 -19.44
N ARG A 183 -26.59 -15.31 -19.78
CA ARG A 183 -26.69 -16.65 -20.38
C ARG A 183 -25.98 -17.68 -19.53
N GLU A 184 -26.33 -18.94 -19.76
CA GLU A 184 -25.63 -20.07 -19.19
C GLU A 184 -24.14 -20.03 -19.56
N ASN A 185 -23.27 -20.34 -18.59
CA ASN A 185 -21.80 -20.32 -18.70
C ASN A 185 -21.18 -18.94 -18.89
N ASP A 186 -21.95 -17.86 -18.77
CA ASP A 186 -21.37 -16.53 -18.61
C ASP A 186 -20.58 -16.47 -17.29
N VAL A 187 -19.46 -15.76 -17.34
CA VAL A 187 -18.62 -15.48 -16.17
C VAL A 187 -18.61 -13.97 -15.95
N LEU A 188 -19.01 -13.55 -14.75
CA LEU A 188 -19.11 -12.17 -14.33
C LEU A 188 -17.92 -11.83 -13.43
N LEU A 189 -17.23 -10.75 -13.74
CA LEU A 189 -16.31 -10.10 -12.82
C LEU A 189 -17.09 -9.00 -12.10
N ILE A 190 -17.25 -9.15 -10.80
CA ILE A 190 -18.12 -8.32 -9.97
C ILE A 190 -17.27 -7.60 -8.91
N GLU A 191 -17.55 -6.32 -8.67
CA GLU A 191 -17.00 -5.55 -7.56
C GLU A 191 -18.03 -5.56 -6.41
N GLY A 192 -17.68 -6.12 -5.24
CA GLY A 192 -18.56 -6.19 -4.05
C GLY A 192 -17.96 -7.01 -2.90
N GLN A 193 -18.58 -7.02 -1.71
CA GLN A 193 -18.06 -7.77 -0.57
C GLN A 193 -18.38 -9.28 -0.67
N PRO A 194 -17.51 -10.19 -0.19
CA PRO A 194 -17.74 -11.65 -0.25
C PRO A 194 -19.01 -12.11 0.49
N GLU A 195 -19.50 -11.29 1.41
CA GLU A 195 -20.70 -11.56 2.21
C GLU A 195 -21.99 -11.41 1.39
N ASP A 196 -21.98 -10.53 0.37
CA ASP A 196 -23.14 -10.21 -0.47
C ASP A 196 -23.40 -11.27 -1.56
N LEU A 197 -22.45 -12.18 -1.81
CA LEU A 197 -22.50 -13.18 -2.88
C LEU A 197 -22.99 -14.57 -2.45
N LYS A 198 -23.46 -14.72 -1.20
CA LYS A 198 -23.90 -16.02 -0.65
C LYS A 198 -25.37 -16.35 -0.89
N GLN A 199 -26.12 -15.56 -1.65
CA GLN A 199 -27.58 -15.72 -1.85
C GLN A 199 -27.97 -16.19 -3.26
#